data_AF-A0A0N5BWL9-F1
#
_entry.id   AF-A0A0N5BWL9-F1
#
_cell.length_a   1.000
_cell.length_b   1.000
_cell.length_c   1.000
_cell.angle_alpha   90.00
_cell.angle_beta   90.00
_cell.angle_gamma   90.00
#
_symmetry.space_group_name_H-M   'P 1'
#
loop_
_entity.id
_entity.type
_entity.pdbx_description
1 polymer ?
#
loop_
_entity_poly.entity_id
_entity_poly.type
_entity_poly.pdbx_seq_one_letter_code
_entity_poly.pdbx_strand_id
1 'polypeptide(L)'
;MSLNEWQCIWCKRCIGSLSQIQLYFTLYGYTFCLSCLELDMASEKIKEEFKKREAQLLTAMKEKDAMLKEKEEENCYLKDKVTQLNQLASKYKESCRALEERVRELEIHSQRSKETLLAVQGRLESMNLKRRRENDDKIVNQKPVFDVSQVSSNLQRGMSQPTEKKSQSSECIASERPKAKDTQFQHFRQPSVPKFKPAKNFFALEDSKVDESFGFPAIGDETISKDRL
;
A
#
# COMPACT_ATOMS: atom_id res chain seq x y z
N MET A 1 64.28 -29.22 -84.97
CA MET A 1 63.11 -28.32 -84.85
C MET A 1 62.24 -28.94 -83.76
N SER A 2 62.26 -28.47 -82.51
CA SER A 2 61.47 -27.33 -81.99
C SER A 2 60.02 -27.40 -82.50
N LEU A 3 59.00 -27.54 -81.67
CA LEU A 3 58.72 -26.75 -80.49
C LEU A 3 58.21 -27.63 -79.34
N ASN A 4 58.65 -27.31 -78.12
CA ASN A 4 57.97 -27.70 -76.90
C ASN A 4 56.51 -27.25 -77.00
N GLU A 5 55.58 -28.18 -77.22
CA GLU A 5 54.17 -27.95 -76.91
C GLU A 5 54.07 -27.84 -75.39
N TRP A 6 54.21 -26.62 -74.89
CA TRP A 6 53.87 -26.30 -73.51
C TRP A 6 52.36 -26.49 -73.41
N GLN A 7 51.91 -27.67 -72.97
CA GLN A 7 50.55 -27.88 -72.51
C GLN A 7 50.34 -26.96 -71.30
N CYS A 8 49.79 -25.77 -71.56
CA CYS A 8 49.33 -24.88 -70.50
C CYS A 8 48.18 -25.60 -69.78
N ILE A 9 48.43 -26.05 -68.55
CA ILE A 9 47.38 -26.59 -67.68
C ILE A 9 46.74 -25.39 -66.99
N TRP A 10 45.42 -25.25 -67.11
CA TRP A 10 44.67 -24.12 -66.57
C TRP A 10 44.06 -24.50 -65.22
N CYS A 11 44.06 -23.56 -64.28
CA CYS A 11 43.23 -23.69 -63.08
C CYS A 11 41.76 -23.59 -63.51
N LYS A 12 40.93 -24.55 -63.10
CA LYS A 12 39.50 -24.55 -63.50
C LYS A 12 38.72 -23.36 -62.93
N ARG A 13 39.25 -22.69 -61.90
CA ARG A 13 38.57 -21.61 -61.17
C ARG A 13 39.10 -20.21 -61.47
N CYS A 14 40.37 -20.07 -61.82
CA CYS A 14 40.94 -18.79 -62.24
C CYS A 14 41.55 -18.93 -63.64
N ILE A 15 41.29 -17.96 -64.53
CA ILE A 15 41.78 -17.93 -65.93
C ILE A 15 43.27 -17.54 -65.99
N GLY A 16 44.02 -17.74 -64.90
CA GLY A 16 45.45 -17.46 -64.84
C GLY A 16 46.26 -18.63 -65.38
N SER A 17 47.16 -18.38 -66.33
CA SER A 17 48.19 -19.35 -66.69
C SER A 17 49.18 -19.47 -65.54
N LEU A 18 49.35 -20.68 -65.01
CA LEU A 18 50.28 -20.96 -63.92
C LEU A 18 51.34 -21.93 -64.40
N SER A 19 52.58 -21.76 -63.92
CA SER A 19 53.64 -22.73 -64.15
C SER A 19 53.27 -24.07 -63.48
N GLN A 20 53.71 -25.18 -64.09
CA GLN A 20 53.34 -26.56 -63.73
C GLN A 20 53.60 -26.93 -62.24
N ILE A 21 54.40 -26.14 -61.52
CA ILE A 21 54.84 -26.38 -60.13
C ILE A 21 53.78 -25.99 -59.09
N GLN A 22 52.68 -25.30 -59.47
CA GLN A 22 51.71 -24.74 -58.52
C GLN A 22 50.28 -25.30 -58.65
N LEU A 23 50.08 -26.37 -59.42
CA LEU A 23 48.77 -26.97 -59.68
C LEU A 23 48.60 -28.29 -58.91
N TYR A 24 47.44 -28.42 -58.26
CA TYR A 24 47.04 -29.57 -57.47
C TYR A 24 45.94 -30.33 -58.20
N PHE A 25 46.12 -31.66 -58.32
CA PHE A 25 45.12 -32.56 -58.86
C PHE A 25 44.21 -33.08 -57.75
N THR A 26 42.91 -32.94 -57.96
CA THR A 26 41.90 -33.58 -57.11
C THR A 26 41.66 -35.02 -57.56
N LEU A 27 41.13 -35.86 -56.66
CA LEU A 27 40.77 -37.26 -56.94
C LEU A 27 39.78 -37.43 -58.11
N TYR A 28 39.11 -36.35 -58.52
CA TYR A 28 38.16 -36.32 -59.64
C TYR A 28 38.76 -35.79 -60.95
N GLY A 29 40.08 -35.65 -61.04
CA GLY A 29 40.78 -35.22 -62.26
C GLY A 29 40.73 -33.72 -62.55
N TYR A 30 40.25 -32.89 -61.61
CA TYR A 30 40.29 -31.43 -61.75
C TYR A 30 41.59 -30.83 -61.23
N THR A 31 42.11 -29.85 -61.96
CA THR A 31 43.31 -29.06 -61.64
C THR A 31 42.96 -27.71 -61.04
N PHE A 32 43.44 -27.43 -59.84
CA PHE A 32 43.30 -26.14 -59.16
C PHE A 32 44.67 -25.59 -58.78
N CYS A 33 44.80 -24.27 -58.70
CA CYS A 33 45.97 -23.66 -58.06
C CYS A 33 45.81 -23.65 -56.53
N LEU A 34 46.94 -23.62 -55.82
CA LEU A 34 46.95 -23.61 -54.35
C LEU A 34 46.05 -22.51 -53.77
N SER A 35 46.15 -21.30 -54.31
CA SER A 35 45.35 -20.15 -53.85
C SER A 35 43.84 -20.38 -54.00
N CYS A 36 43.38 -21.03 -55.08
CA CYS A 36 41.97 -21.37 -55.25
C CYS A 36 41.51 -22.44 -54.27
N LEU A 37 42.37 -23.43 -53.98
CA LEU A 37 42.07 -24.48 -53.01
C LEU A 37 41.99 -23.93 -51.58
N GLU A 38 42.94 -23.06 -51.20
CA GLU A 38 42.96 -22.38 -49.90
C GLU A 38 41.75 -21.47 -49.72
N LEU A 39 41.33 -20.74 -50.77
CA LEU A 39 40.11 -19.94 -50.77
C LEU A 39 38.86 -20.80 -50.55
N ASP A 40 38.80 -22.00 -51.13
CA ASP A 40 37.68 -22.91 -50.90
C ASP A 40 37.63 -23.45 -49.48
N MET A 41 38.77 -23.87 -48.95
CA MET A 41 38.85 -24.30 -47.54
C MET A 41 38.50 -23.17 -46.58
N ALA A 42 38.97 -21.94 -46.85
CA ALA A 42 38.63 -20.77 -46.06
C ALA A 42 37.12 -20.43 -46.14
N SER A 43 36.52 -20.54 -47.32
CA SER A 43 35.09 -20.33 -47.54
C SER A 43 34.24 -21.33 -46.76
N GLU A 44 34.59 -22.62 -46.82
CA GLU A 44 33.87 -23.66 -46.06
C GLU A 44 34.01 -23.46 -44.55
N LYS A 45 35.19 -23.08 -44.06
CA LYS A 45 35.40 -22.75 -42.65
C LYS A 45 34.51 -21.57 -42.21
N ILE A 46 34.41 -20.51 -43.02
CA ILE A 46 33.54 -19.37 -42.71
C ILE A 46 32.06 -19.79 -42.68
N LYS A 47 31.61 -20.65 -43.61
CA LYS A 47 30.24 -21.17 -43.60
C LYS A 47 29.94 -21.98 -42.35
N GLU A 48 30.88 -22.80 -41.89
CA GLU A 48 30.71 -23.59 -40.67
C GLU A 48 30.67 -22.71 -39.42
N GLU A 49 31.55 -21.71 -39.33
CA GLU A 49 31.50 -20.71 -38.26
C GLU A 49 30.18 -19.93 -38.25
N PHE A 50 29.68 -19.57 -39.44
CA PHE A 50 28.40 -18.89 -39.57
C PHE A 50 27.24 -19.76 -39.05
N LYS A 51 27.16 -21.03 -39.48
CA LYS A 51 26.15 -21.98 -38.98
C LYS A 51 26.22 -22.16 -37.46
N LYS A 52 27.43 -22.21 -36.90
CA LYS A 52 27.63 -22.30 -35.45
C LYS A 52 27.09 -21.05 -34.73
N ARG A 53 27.38 -19.85 -35.24
CA ARG A 53 26.88 -18.59 -34.68
C ARG A 53 25.36 -18.48 -34.80
N GLU A 54 24.79 -18.89 -35.94
CA GLU A 54 23.34 -18.91 -36.17
C GLU A 54 22.64 -19.85 -35.18
N ALA A 55 23.18 -21.06 -34.96
CA ALA A 55 22.64 -21.99 -33.98
C ALA A 55 22.72 -21.45 -32.55
N GLN A 56 23.83 -20.79 -32.18
CA GLN A 56 23.98 -20.15 -30.87
C GLN A 56 22.97 -19.00 -30.69
N LEU A 57 22.79 -18.16 -31.72
CA LEU A 57 21.82 -17.07 -31.70
C LEU A 57 20.40 -17.61 -31.53
N LEU A 58 20.04 -18.67 -32.27
CA LEU A 58 18.71 -19.28 -32.18
C LEU A 58 18.42 -19.83 -30.77
N THR A 59 19.39 -20.48 -30.14
CA THR A 59 19.26 -20.96 -28.76
C THR A 59 19.10 -19.80 -27.78
N ALA A 60 19.91 -18.74 -27.92
CA ALA A 60 19.82 -17.56 -27.07
C ALA A 60 18.46 -16.85 -27.23
N MET A 61 17.92 -16.77 -28.46
CA MET A 61 16.59 -16.21 -28.69
C MET A 61 15.51 -17.03 -27.99
N LYS A 62 15.52 -18.36 -28.12
CA LYS A 62 14.55 -19.23 -27.44
C LYS A 62 14.60 -19.09 -25.92
N GLU A 63 15.79 -18.98 -25.35
CA GLU A 63 15.98 -18.77 -23.91
C GLU A 63 15.41 -17.41 -23.46
N LYS A 64 15.66 -16.35 -24.25
CA LYS A 64 15.12 -15.01 -24.00
C LYS A 64 13.60 -14.97 -24.12
N ASP A 65 13.02 -15.65 -25.10
CA ASP A 65 11.56 -15.75 -25.27
C ASP A 65 10.92 -16.49 -24.10
N ALA A 66 11.53 -17.58 -23.62
CA ALA A 66 11.05 -18.32 -22.45
C ALA A 66 11.08 -17.46 -21.18
N MET A 67 12.18 -16.73 -20.94
CA MET A 67 12.27 -15.79 -19.81
C MET A 67 11.25 -14.65 -19.93
N LEU A 68 11.03 -14.13 -21.13
CA LEU A 68 10.05 -13.07 -21.36
C LEU A 68 8.64 -13.53 -21.01
N LYS A 69 8.26 -14.75 -21.43
CA LYS A 69 6.97 -15.34 -21.10
C LYS A 69 6.77 -15.53 -19.59
N GLU A 70 7.80 -16.01 -18.87
CA GLU A 70 7.75 -16.13 -17.40
C GLU A 70 7.52 -14.75 -16.75
N LYS A 71 8.20 -13.70 -17.24
CA LYS A 71 8.00 -12.33 -16.75
C LYS A 71 6.64 -11.75 -17.08
N GLU A 72 6.04 -12.10 -18.21
CA GLU A 72 4.66 -11.74 -18.53
C GLU A 72 3.67 -12.39 -17.57
N GLU A 73 3.86 -13.67 -17.23
CA GLU A 73 3.03 -14.39 -16.27
C GLU A 73 3.14 -13.78 -14.86
N GLU A 74 4.36 -13.48 -14.39
CA GLU A 74 4.58 -12.75 -13.14
C GLU A 74 3.88 -11.37 -13.15
N ASN A 75 3.95 -10.64 -14.26
CA ASN A 75 3.32 -9.33 -14.40
C ASN A 75 1.79 -9.41 -14.31
N CYS A 76 1.19 -10.40 -14.97
CA CYS A 76 -0.25 -10.68 -14.88
C CYS A 76 -0.65 -10.97 -13.44
N TYR A 77 0.08 -11.84 -12.74
CA TYR A 77 -0.18 -12.14 -11.33
C TYR A 77 -0.07 -10.90 -10.42
N LEU A 78 0.94 -10.05 -10.64
CA LEU A 78 1.10 -8.82 -9.87
C LEU A 78 -0.03 -7.81 -10.16
N LYS A 79 -0.48 -7.70 -11.41
CA LYS A 79 -1.65 -6.88 -11.77
C LYS A 79 -2.90 -7.34 -11.03
N ASP A 80 -3.14 -8.64 -10.95
CA ASP A 80 -4.26 -9.21 -10.20
C ASP A 80 -4.18 -8.92 -8.69
N LYS A 81 -2.98 -8.95 -8.10
CA LYS A 81 -2.80 -8.54 -6.71
C LYS A 81 -3.09 -7.06 -6.49
N VAL A 82 -2.64 -6.20 -7.41
CA VAL A 82 -2.89 -4.76 -7.33
C VAL A 82 -4.38 -4.46 -7.42
N THR A 83 -5.13 -5.14 -8.30
CA THR A 83 -6.58 -4.97 -8.40
C THR A 83 -7.30 -5.41 -7.13
N GLN A 84 -6.92 -6.55 -6.53
CA GLN A 84 -7.45 -7.01 -5.25
C GLN A 84 -7.19 -6.01 -4.11
N LEU A 85 -5.95 -5.50 -4.01
CA LEU A 85 -5.59 -4.50 -3.00
C LEU A 85 -6.37 -3.20 -3.17
N ASN A 86 -6.57 -2.75 -4.41
CA ASN A 86 -7.37 -1.56 -4.70
C ASN A 86 -8.84 -1.73 -4.28
N GLN A 87 -9.43 -2.91 -4.52
CA GLN A 87 -10.78 -3.22 -4.06
C GLN A 87 -10.88 -3.21 -2.53
N LEU A 88 -9.90 -3.82 -1.83
CA LEU A 88 -9.83 -3.80 -0.37
C LEU A 88 -9.68 -2.38 0.18
N ALA A 89 -8.81 -1.57 -0.44
CA ALA A 89 -8.64 -0.17 -0.07
C ALA A 89 -9.93 0.65 -0.26
N SER A 90 -10.69 0.41 -1.33
CA SER A 90 -11.99 1.06 -1.54
C SER A 90 -12.99 0.69 -0.44
N LYS A 91 -13.12 -0.61 -0.13
CA LYS A 91 -14.00 -1.09 0.95
C LYS A 91 -13.61 -0.51 2.31
N TYR A 92 -12.32 -0.40 2.58
CA TYR A 92 -11.83 0.21 3.81
C TYR A 92 -12.20 1.70 3.88
N LYS A 93 -12.00 2.46 2.80
CA LYS A 93 -12.41 3.86 2.71
C LYS A 93 -13.91 4.06 2.93
N GLU A 94 -14.74 3.21 2.32
CA GLU A 94 -16.20 3.21 2.55
C GLU A 94 -16.55 2.93 4.01
N SER A 95 -15.91 1.93 4.61
CA SER A 95 -16.13 1.56 6.01
C SER A 95 -15.71 2.68 6.97
N CYS A 96 -14.61 3.38 6.68
CA CYS A 96 -14.18 4.56 7.44
C CYS A 96 -15.21 5.68 7.37
N ARG A 97 -15.71 6.02 6.17
CA ARG A 97 -16.76 7.05 6.03
C ARG A 97 -18.03 6.68 6.81
N ALA A 98 -18.48 5.43 6.70
CA ALA A 98 -19.65 4.95 7.44
C ALA A 98 -19.44 4.92 8.96
N LEU A 99 -18.20 4.76 9.42
CA LEU A 99 -17.86 4.85 10.85
C LEU A 99 -17.87 6.31 11.31
N GLU A 100 -17.27 7.22 10.54
CA GLU A 100 -17.25 8.67 10.82
C GLU A 100 -18.68 9.23 10.92
N GLU A 101 -19.58 8.81 10.02
CA GLU A 101 -20.99 9.19 10.05
C GLU A 101 -21.69 8.72 11.33
N ARG A 102 -21.51 7.45 11.71
CA ARG A 102 -22.07 6.89 12.95
C ARG A 102 -21.53 7.59 14.21
N VAL A 103 -20.24 7.93 14.22
CA VAL A 103 -19.65 8.70 15.33
C VAL A 103 -20.32 10.06 15.44
N ARG A 104 -20.50 10.77 14.31
CA ARG A 104 -21.18 12.07 14.28
C ARG A 104 -22.63 11.98 14.75
N GLU A 105 -23.37 10.96 14.35
CA GLU A 105 -24.74 10.73 14.82
C GLU A 105 -24.77 10.52 16.34
N LEU A 106 -23.87 9.70 16.88
CA LEU A 106 -23.76 9.45 18.32
C LEU A 106 -23.41 10.73 19.10
N GLU A 107 -22.55 11.58 18.55
CA GLU A 107 -22.24 12.89 19.14
C GLU A 107 -23.47 13.79 19.22
N ILE A 108 -24.26 13.87 18.14
CA ILE A 108 -25.52 14.62 18.11
C ILE A 108 -26.52 14.05 19.14
N HIS A 109 -26.67 12.73 19.20
CA HIS A 109 -27.55 12.08 20.18
C HIS A 109 -27.09 12.34 21.62
N SER A 110 -25.78 12.26 21.88
CA SER A 110 -25.20 12.58 23.18
C SER A 110 -25.52 14.02 23.59
N GLN A 111 -25.33 14.97 22.69
CA GLN A 111 -25.62 16.38 22.95
C GLN A 111 -27.11 16.63 23.25
N ARG A 112 -28.01 16.08 22.43
CA ARG A 112 -29.46 16.17 22.68
C ARG A 112 -29.87 15.55 24.02
N SER A 113 -29.25 14.42 24.39
CA SER A 113 -29.53 13.78 25.68
C SER A 113 -29.08 14.65 26.86
N LYS A 114 -27.91 15.31 26.76
CA LYS A 114 -27.42 16.27 27.77
C LYS A 114 -28.35 17.46 27.91
N GLU A 115 -28.77 18.05 26.79
CA GLU A 115 -29.72 19.18 26.78
C GLU A 115 -31.07 18.79 27.41
N THR A 116 -31.56 17.58 27.10
CA THR A 116 -32.80 17.04 27.69
C THR A 116 -32.67 16.85 29.20
N LEU A 117 -31.55 16.29 29.67
CA LEU A 117 -31.28 16.13 31.10
C LEU A 117 -31.22 17.47 31.82
N LEU A 118 -30.53 18.47 31.27
CA LEU A 118 -30.46 19.82 31.83
C LEU A 118 -31.85 20.48 31.87
N ALA A 119 -32.67 20.32 30.83
CA ALA A 119 -34.03 20.84 30.79
C ALA A 119 -34.93 20.19 31.86
N VAL A 120 -34.83 18.87 32.04
CA VAL A 120 -35.56 18.13 33.08
C VAL A 120 -35.11 18.56 34.47
N GLN A 121 -33.81 18.72 34.69
CA GLN A 121 -33.25 19.20 35.95
C GLN A 121 -33.77 20.60 36.28
N GLY A 122 -33.72 21.55 35.34
CA GLY A 122 -34.24 22.90 35.55
C GLY A 122 -35.74 22.93 35.86
N ARG A 123 -36.55 22.06 35.23
CA ARG A 123 -37.98 21.91 35.56
C ARG A 123 -38.17 21.38 36.97
N LEU A 124 -37.40 20.36 37.37
CA LEU A 124 -37.46 19.79 38.71
C LEU A 124 -37.08 20.81 39.78
N GLU A 125 -36.01 21.57 39.57
CA GLU A 125 -35.58 22.66 40.46
C GLU A 125 -36.64 23.76 40.58
N SER A 126 -37.25 24.16 39.46
CA SER A 126 -38.37 25.13 39.44
C SER A 126 -39.58 24.63 40.22
N MET A 127 -39.98 23.36 40.04
CA MET A 127 -41.07 22.75 40.80
C MET A 127 -40.77 22.71 42.31
N ASN A 128 -39.54 22.36 42.68
CA ASN A 128 -39.10 22.33 44.07
C ASN A 128 -39.13 23.73 44.71
N LEU A 129 -38.73 24.77 43.97
CA LEU A 129 -38.80 26.16 44.41
C LEU A 129 -40.26 26.63 44.61
N LYS A 130 -41.17 26.29 43.71
CA LYS A 130 -42.61 26.60 43.86
C LYS A 130 -43.19 25.95 45.11
N ARG A 131 -42.88 24.67 45.35
CA ARG A 131 -43.34 23.95 46.55
C ARG A 131 -42.83 24.59 47.84
N ARG A 132 -41.60 25.11 47.86
CA ARG A 132 -41.08 25.87 49.01
C ARG A 132 -41.88 27.14 49.28
N ARG A 133 -42.13 27.97 48.26
CA ARG A 133 -42.94 29.19 48.43
C ARG A 133 -44.34 28.89 48.95
N GLU A 134 -45.03 27.89 48.39
CA GLU A 134 -46.36 27.48 48.87
C GLU A 134 -46.36 27.02 50.34
N ASN A 135 -45.26 26.40 50.80
CA ASN A 135 -45.12 26.02 52.21
C ASN A 135 -44.85 27.24 53.10
N ASP A 136 -44.02 28.18 52.64
CA ASP A 136 -43.72 29.42 53.37
C ASP A 136 -44.99 30.31 53.50
N ASP A 137 -45.78 30.42 52.43
CA ASP A 137 -47.04 31.19 52.42
C ASP A 137 -48.11 30.59 53.36
N LYS A 138 -48.09 29.26 53.59
CA LYS A 138 -48.97 28.60 54.56
C LYS A 138 -48.54 28.85 56.02
N ILE A 139 -47.26 29.07 56.27
CA ILE A 139 -46.73 29.37 57.62
C ILE A 139 -47.06 30.82 57.99
N VAL A 140 -46.98 31.76 57.05
CA VAL A 140 -47.25 33.19 57.30
C VAL A 140 -48.74 33.48 57.56
N ASN A 141 -49.65 32.69 57.01
CA ASN A 141 -51.10 32.87 57.20
C ASN A 141 -51.68 32.15 58.42
N GLN A 142 -50.87 31.38 59.16
CA GLN A 142 -51.27 30.94 60.50
C GLN A 142 -50.97 32.07 61.48
N LYS A 143 -52.02 32.79 61.93
CA LYS A 143 -51.93 33.60 63.14
C LYS A 143 -51.38 32.69 64.24
N PRO A 144 -50.24 33.00 64.87
CA PRO A 144 -49.83 32.28 66.05
C PRO A 144 -50.88 32.55 67.13
N VAL A 145 -51.80 31.60 67.33
CA VAL A 145 -52.66 31.56 68.51
C VAL A 145 -51.82 30.97 69.64
N PHE A 146 -50.74 31.65 69.99
CA PHE A 146 -50.02 31.40 71.21
C PHE A 146 -49.84 32.73 71.92
N ASP A 147 -50.65 32.89 72.95
CA ASP A 147 -50.48 33.90 73.98
C ASP A 147 -49.10 33.67 74.63
N VAL A 148 -48.13 34.52 74.29
CA VAL A 148 -46.73 34.42 74.75
C VAL A 148 -46.60 34.80 76.23
N SER A 149 -47.70 35.01 76.95
CA SER A 149 -47.70 35.33 78.38
C SER A 149 -47.54 34.13 79.34
N GLN A 150 -47.47 32.88 78.85
CA GLN A 150 -47.37 31.69 79.73
C GLN A 150 -46.12 30.81 79.60
N VAL A 151 -45.11 31.19 78.80
CA VAL A 151 -43.87 30.39 78.76
C VAL A 151 -42.82 31.01 79.66
N SER A 152 -42.77 30.49 80.88
CA SER A 152 -41.72 30.78 81.85
C SER A 152 -40.34 30.56 81.24
N SER A 153 -39.51 31.58 81.40
CA SER A 153 -38.09 31.61 81.06
C SER A 153 -37.31 30.72 82.03
N ASN A 154 -36.88 29.55 81.57
CA ASN A 154 -35.72 28.87 82.14
C ASN A 154 -34.63 28.76 81.09
N LEU A 155 -33.76 29.77 81.12
CA LEU A 155 -32.59 29.91 80.28
C LEU A 155 -31.36 29.64 81.15
N GLN A 156 -30.92 28.38 81.20
CA GLN A 156 -29.56 27.99 81.59
C GLN A 156 -29.16 26.78 80.72
N ARG A 157 -28.30 26.98 79.72
CA ARG A 157 -26.83 26.83 79.80
C ARG A 157 -26.41 25.36 79.62
N GLY A 158 -25.83 25.06 78.46
CA GLY A 158 -25.14 23.78 78.22
C GLY A 158 -24.87 23.47 76.75
N MET A 159 -23.97 24.21 76.10
CA MET A 159 -23.35 23.78 74.84
C MET A 159 -22.31 22.68 75.14
N SER A 160 -22.58 21.44 74.74
CA SER A 160 -21.55 20.45 74.35
C SER A 160 -22.18 19.15 73.81
N GLN A 161 -21.96 18.90 72.50
CA GLN A 161 -21.90 17.65 71.71
C GLN A 161 -22.88 16.47 71.93
N PRO A 162 -23.25 15.78 70.83
CA PRO A 162 -23.29 14.31 70.85
C PRO A 162 -22.56 13.67 69.66
N THR A 163 -21.46 13.00 70.02
CA THR A 163 -21.09 11.61 69.76
C THR A 163 -21.82 10.82 68.66
N GLU A 164 -21.02 10.22 67.78
CA GLU A 164 -21.34 9.13 66.87
C GLU A 164 -22.08 7.95 67.57
N LYS A 165 -23.12 7.41 66.91
CA LYS A 165 -23.31 5.97 66.63
C LYS A 165 -24.65 5.64 65.93
N LYS A 166 -24.51 5.16 64.69
CA LYS A 166 -25.17 4.01 64.02
C LYS A 166 -26.66 3.70 64.25
N SER A 167 -27.45 3.80 63.18
CA SER A 167 -28.39 2.76 62.69
C SER A 167 -28.66 3.00 61.20
N GLN A 168 -28.24 2.12 60.28
CA GLN A 168 -28.85 0.86 59.83
C GLN A 168 -29.99 1.07 58.80
N SER A 169 -29.59 1.12 57.52
CA SER A 169 -30.36 0.76 56.33
C SER A 169 -29.32 0.37 55.27
N SER A 170 -29.49 -0.56 54.33
CA SER A 170 -30.57 -1.42 53.89
C SER A 170 -29.86 -2.56 53.13
N GLU A 171 -30.40 -3.77 53.19
CA GLU A 171 -29.87 -4.99 52.57
C GLU A 171 -29.52 -4.82 51.09
N CYS A 172 -28.24 -5.03 50.75
CA CYS A 172 -27.81 -5.30 49.39
C CYS A 172 -28.02 -6.80 49.12
N ILE A 173 -29.01 -7.13 48.31
CA ILE A 173 -29.11 -8.46 47.71
C ILE A 173 -28.01 -8.56 46.64
N ALA A 174 -27.08 -9.48 46.90
CA ALA A 174 -26.05 -9.91 46.00
C ALA A 174 -26.67 -10.57 44.76
N SER A 175 -26.25 -10.14 43.57
CA SER A 175 -26.37 -10.93 42.34
C SER A 175 -24.98 -11.41 41.93
N GLU A 176 -24.89 -12.72 41.79
CA GLU A 176 -23.71 -13.53 41.52
C GLU A 176 -22.95 -13.09 40.27
N ARG A 177 -21.62 -12.99 40.38
CA ARG A 177 -20.73 -13.08 39.22
C ARG A 177 -20.61 -14.54 38.80
N PRO A 178 -20.78 -14.87 37.50
CA PRO A 178 -20.30 -16.14 36.98
C PRO A 178 -18.78 -16.16 37.06
N LYS A 179 -18.22 -17.17 37.72
CA LYS A 179 -16.78 -17.47 37.67
C LYS A 179 -16.41 -17.89 36.25
N ALA A 180 -15.91 -16.96 35.44
CA ALA A 180 -15.17 -17.28 34.24
C ALA A 180 -13.77 -17.74 34.66
N LYS A 181 -13.46 -18.98 34.27
CA LYS A 181 -12.19 -19.67 34.50
C LYS A 181 -11.00 -18.84 34.01
N ASP A 182 -9.89 -18.99 34.72
CA ASP A 182 -8.57 -18.53 34.33
C ASP A 182 -8.26 -18.95 32.89
N THR A 183 -8.25 -17.97 31.97
CA THR A 183 -7.59 -18.13 30.68
C THR A 183 -6.25 -17.44 30.77
N GLN A 184 -5.21 -18.26 30.90
CA GLN A 184 -3.81 -17.94 30.80
C GLN A 184 -3.57 -17.06 29.56
N PHE A 185 -3.42 -15.74 29.75
CA PHE A 185 -3.01 -14.84 28.68
C PHE A 185 -1.58 -15.23 28.28
N GLN A 186 -1.44 -15.89 27.13
CA GLN A 186 -0.15 -16.04 26.48
C GLN A 186 0.39 -14.64 26.17
N HIS A 187 1.59 -14.35 26.69
CA HIS A 187 2.35 -13.17 26.36
C HIS A 187 2.49 -13.05 24.84
N PHE A 188 1.74 -12.12 24.22
CA PHE A 188 2.02 -11.70 22.86
C PHE A 188 3.40 -11.03 22.85
N ARG A 189 4.38 -11.71 22.24
CA ARG A 189 5.66 -11.11 21.86
C ARG A 189 5.35 -9.90 20.99
N GLN A 190 5.73 -8.70 21.44
CA GLN A 190 5.71 -7.51 20.59
C GLN A 190 6.50 -7.79 19.31
N PRO A 191 5.96 -7.51 18.11
CA PRO A 191 6.72 -7.62 16.88
C PRO A 191 7.82 -6.55 16.89
N SER A 192 9.07 -7.00 16.88
CA SER A 192 10.23 -6.11 16.78
C SER A 192 10.24 -5.43 15.42
N VAL A 193 10.08 -4.11 15.41
CA VAL A 193 10.19 -3.28 14.21
C VAL A 193 11.60 -3.42 13.62
N PRO A 194 11.76 -3.78 12.33
CA PRO A 194 13.07 -3.86 11.70
C PRO A 194 13.74 -2.47 11.70
N LYS A 195 14.85 -2.33 12.41
CA LYS A 195 15.67 -1.11 12.36
C LYS A 195 16.42 -1.08 11.03
N PHE A 196 15.89 -0.33 10.07
CA PHE A 196 16.58 -0.04 8.82
C PHE A 196 17.84 0.79 9.14
N LYS A 197 19.02 0.24 8.87
CA LYS A 197 20.29 0.97 8.91
C LYS A 197 20.59 1.42 7.47
N PRO A 198 20.45 2.71 7.12
CA PRO A 198 20.88 3.17 5.82
C PRO A 198 22.40 3.03 5.73
N ALA A 199 22.88 2.26 4.77
CA ALA A 199 24.29 2.34 4.37
C ALA A 199 24.51 3.75 3.80
N LYS A 200 25.40 4.52 4.44
CA LYS A 200 25.90 5.78 3.87
C LYS A 200 26.46 5.44 2.48
N ASN A 201 26.14 6.25 1.48
CA ASN A 201 26.71 6.30 0.11
C ASN A 201 25.79 5.88 -1.07
N PHE A 202 24.49 6.21 -1.07
CA PHE A 202 23.65 6.05 -2.28
C PHE A 202 23.39 7.33 -3.08
N PHE A 203 23.90 8.50 -2.64
CA PHE A 203 23.77 9.74 -3.37
C PHE A 203 25.14 10.41 -3.51
N ALA A 204 25.98 9.86 -4.37
CA ALA A 204 27.00 10.63 -5.07
C ALA A 204 26.51 10.74 -6.52
N LEU A 205 25.67 11.75 -6.76
CA LEU A 205 25.32 12.18 -8.12
C LEU A 205 26.45 13.13 -8.55
N GLU A 206 27.47 12.58 -9.19
CA GLU A 206 28.44 13.37 -9.96
C GLU A 206 27.93 13.53 -11.40
N ASP A 207 27.97 14.78 -11.82
CA ASP A 207 27.52 15.41 -13.06
C ASP A 207 27.82 14.65 -14.36
N SER A 208 26.95 14.81 -15.37
CA SER A 208 27.19 15.83 -16.41
C SER A 208 26.41 15.56 -17.71
N LYS A 209 25.70 16.62 -18.15
CA LYS A 209 25.29 16.94 -19.53
C LYS A 209 24.49 15.90 -20.32
N VAL A 210 23.17 16.03 -20.29
CA VAL A 210 22.36 15.90 -21.53
C VAL A 210 21.30 17.00 -21.51
N ASP A 211 21.51 17.95 -22.41
CA ASP A 211 20.55 18.94 -22.86
C ASP A 211 19.68 18.24 -23.91
N GLU A 212 18.42 17.93 -23.62
CA GLU A 212 17.39 17.69 -24.64
C GLU A 212 15.99 17.64 -24.00
N SER A 213 15.31 18.76 -24.14
CA SER A 213 13.86 18.91 -24.27
C SER A 213 13.07 17.61 -24.47
N PHE A 214 12.30 17.22 -23.45
CA PHE A 214 11.07 16.44 -23.64
C PHE A 214 9.86 17.31 -23.32
N GLY A 215 9.43 18.06 -24.33
CA GLY A 215 8.10 18.67 -24.36
C GLY A 215 7.05 17.58 -24.54
N PHE A 216 6.20 17.40 -23.54
CA PHE A 216 4.97 16.64 -23.70
C PHE A 216 4.00 17.44 -24.58
N PRO A 217 3.34 16.83 -25.59
CA PRO A 217 2.27 17.51 -26.28
C PRO A 217 1.09 17.71 -25.32
N ALA A 218 0.74 18.97 -25.09
CA ALA A 218 -0.50 19.34 -24.42
C ALA A 218 -1.67 18.75 -25.19
N ILE A 219 -2.53 18.01 -24.48
CA ILE A 219 -3.78 17.48 -24.99
C ILE A 219 -4.62 18.69 -25.44
N GLY A 220 -4.84 18.82 -26.74
CA GLY A 220 -5.70 19.84 -27.33
C GLY A 220 -7.15 19.58 -26.95
N ASP A 221 -7.76 20.58 -26.31
CA ASP A 221 -9.20 20.73 -26.18
C ASP A 221 -9.80 20.85 -27.58
N GLU A 222 -10.41 19.78 -28.10
CA GLU A 222 -11.37 19.88 -29.20
C GLU A 222 -12.72 20.36 -28.65
N THR A 223 -12.79 21.64 -28.28
CA THR A 223 -14.07 22.34 -28.21
C THR A 223 -14.44 22.83 -29.61
N ILE A 224 -15.36 22.07 -30.21
CA ILE A 224 -16.42 22.47 -31.13
C ILE A 224 -16.56 23.99 -31.29
N SER A 225 -16.31 24.48 -32.51
CA SER A 225 -17.03 25.63 -33.05
C SER A 225 -17.21 25.48 -34.55
N LYS A 226 -18.47 25.28 -34.94
CA LYS A 226 -19.01 25.56 -36.27
C LYS A 226 -18.63 26.99 -36.68
N ASP A 227 -18.23 27.20 -37.93
CA ASP A 227 -18.94 28.12 -38.84
C ASP A 227 -18.38 28.11 -40.27
N ARG A 228 -19.32 28.00 -41.21
CA ARG A 228 -19.44 28.68 -42.53
C ARG A 228 -18.16 28.97 -43.35
N LEU A 229 -18.01 28.26 -44.48
CA LEU A 229 -18.44 28.67 -45.83
C LEU A 229 -18.21 27.53 -46.83
#